data_AF-A0A969GLJ2-F1
#
_entry.id   AF-A0A969GLJ2-F1
#
_cell.length_a   1.000
_cell.length_b   1.000
_cell.length_c   1.000
_cell.angle_alpha   90.00
_cell.angle_beta   90.00
_cell.angle_gamma   90.00
#
_symmetry.space_group_name_H-M   'P 1'
#
loop_
_entity.id
_entity.type
_entity.pdbx_description
1 polymer ?
#
loop_
_entity_poly.entity_id
_entity_poly.type
_entity_poly.pdbx_seq_one_letter_code
_entity_poly.pdbx_strand_id
1 'polypeptide(L)'
;MRKFLIHFLIVTASTFFFTNQARRQIEEQIDKMQEDAFNTPGVGSPIPIPGMLAGMGLLFTQMILGRLLRLPRWQSSLSIFLGGSTAALLGWRLKSRP
;
A
#
# COMPACT_ATOMS: atom_id res chain seq x y z
N MET A 1 -24.26 0.69 6.68
CA MET A 1 -23.56 -0.62 6.68
C MET A 1 -23.08 -1.08 5.31
N ARG A 2 -23.93 -1.38 4.31
CA ARG A 2 -23.48 -1.96 3.02
C ARG A 2 -22.38 -1.14 2.30
N LYS A 3 -22.54 0.19 2.21
CA LYS A 3 -21.55 1.09 1.59
C LYS A 3 -20.20 1.09 2.31
N PHE A 4 -20.20 0.97 3.64
CA PHE A 4 -18.99 0.87 4.45
C PHE A 4 -18.25 -0.43 4.17
N LEU A 5 -18.96 -1.57 4.12
CA LEU A 5 -18.36 -2.87 3.80
C LEU A 5 -17.72 -2.88 2.41
N ILE A 6 -18.40 -2.29 1.42
CA ILE A 6 -17.85 -2.15 0.05
C ILE A 6 -16.56 -1.33 0.07
N HIS A 7 -16.58 -0.16 0.73
CA HIS A 7 -15.38 0.69 0.83
C HIS A 7 -14.24 -0.03 1.55
N PHE A 8 -14.53 -0.69 2.68
CA PHE A 8 -13.57 -1.49 3.44
C PHE A 8 -12.94 -2.61 2.59
N LEU A 9 -13.72 -3.36 1.83
CA LEU A 9 -13.22 -4.42 0.97
C LEU A 9 -12.30 -3.86 -0.14
N ILE A 10 -12.71 -2.74 -0.75
CA ILE A 10 -11.90 -2.08 -1.79
C ILE A 10 -10.58 -1.57 -1.20
N VAL A 11 -10.62 -0.91 -0.04
CA VAL A 11 -9.40 -0.47 0.67
C VAL A 11 -8.50 -1.67 0.97
N THR A 12 -9.04 -2.74 1.54
CA THR A 12 -8.26 -3.92 1.93
C THR A 12 -7.59 -4.57 0.73
N ALA A 13 -8.35 -4.81 -0.35
CA ALA A 13 -7.83 -5.41 -1.57
C ALA A 13 -6.77 -4.51 -2.22
N SER A 14 -7.09 -3.23 -2.44
CA SER A 14 -6.16 -2.29 -3.07
C SER A 14 -4.86 -2.12 -2.27
N THR A 15 -4.95 -2.03 -0.95
CA THR A 15 -3.79 -1.93 -0.06
C THR A 15 -2.95 -3.20 -0.08
N PHE A 16 -3.58 -4.38 -0.11
CA PHE A 16 -2.89 -5.67 -0.22
C PHE A 16 -2.09 -5.79 -1.52
N PHE A 17 -2.71 -5.47 -2.67
CA PHE A 17 -2.02 -5.52 -3.96
C PHE A 17 -0.89 -4.49 -4.03
N PHE A 18 -1.14 -3.27 -3.57
CA PHE A 18 -0.13 -2.21 -3.54
C PHE A 18 1.06 -2.60 -2.69
N THR A 19 0.85 -3.11 -1.47
CA THR A 19 1.96 -3.52 -0.59
C THR A 19 2.77 -4.68 -1.16
N ASN A 20 2.13 -5.64 -1.82
CA ASN A 20 2.85 -6.72 -2.49
C ASN A 20 3.70 -6.22 -3.67
N GLN A 21 3.18 -5.28 -4.47
CA GLN A 21 3.92 -4.68 -5.57
C GLN A 21 5.05 -3.75 -5.09
N ALA A 22 4.78 -2.96 -4.05
CA ALA A 22 5.77 -2.07 -3.44
C ALA A 22 6.93 -2.86 -2.86
N ARG A 23 6.66 -4.01 -2.23
CA ARG A 23 7.72 -4.91 -1.75
C ARG A 23 8.65 -5.34 -2.89
N ARG A 24 8.11 -5.80 -4.01
CA ARG A 24 8.93 -6.22 -5.18
C ARG A 24 9.82 -5.08 -5.68
N GLN A 25 9.28 -3.87 -5.78
CA GLN A 25 10.07 -2.70 -6.19
C GLN A 25 11.17 -2.34 -5.19
N ILE A 26 10.92 -2.53 -3.89
CA ILE A 26 11.91 -2.31 -2.83
C ILE A 26 13.01 -3.38 -2.90
N GLU A 27 12.65 -4.66 -3.08
CA GLU A 27 13.62 -5.75 -3.24
C GLU A 27 14.52 -5.50 -4.46
N GLU A 28 13.94 -5.18 -5.62
CA GLU A 28 14.69 -4.81 -6.82
C GLU A 28 15.60 -3.58 -6.64
N GLN A 29 15.17 -2.59 -5.83
CA GLN A 29 16.01 -1.44 -5.51
C GLN A 29 17.14 -1.78 -4.56
N ILE A 30 16.90 -2.65 -3.56
CA ILE A 30 17.93 -3.11 -2.65
C ILE A 30 19.00 -3.88 -3.42
N ASP A 31 18.60 -4.77 -4.32
CA ASP A 31 19.54 -5.53 -5.16
C ASP A 31 20.41 -4.58 -6.01
N LYS A 32 19.79 -3.56 -6.63
CA LYS A 32 20.53 -2.52 -7.37
C LYS A 32 21.47 -1.71 -6.48
N MET A 33 21.04 -1.34 -5.28
CA MET A 33 21.90 -0.61 -4.34
C MET A 33 23.06 -1.46 -3.83
N GLN A 34 22.86 -2.76 -3.66
CA GLN A 34 23.94 -3.68 -3.30
C GLN A 34 24.93 -3.84 -4.45
N GLU A 35 24.46 -3.90 -5.69
CA GLU A 35 25.31 -3.90 -6.89
C GLU A 35 26.08 -2.57 -7.05
N ASP A 36 25.39 -1.44 -6.89
CA ASP A 36 25.97 -0.10 -6.99
C ASP A 36 26.90 0.25 -5.81
N ALA A 37 26.71 -0.35 -4.63
CA ALA A 37 27.58 -0.14 -3.48
C ALA A 37 29.03 -0.57 -3.75
N PHE A 38 29.26 -1.47 -4.71
CA PHE A 38 30.60 -1.83 -5.15
C PHE A 38 31.25 -0.78 -6.06
N ASN A 39 30.48 0.11 -6.69
CA ASN A 39 30.97 1.11 -7.66
C ASN A 39 30.89 2.56 -7.15
N THR A 40 29.82 2.96 -6.44
CA THR A 40 29.61 4.32 -5.93
C THR A 40 28.66 4.34 -4.71
N PRO A 41 29.19 4.41 -3.47
CA PRO A 41 28.36 4.40 -2.26
C PRO A 41 27.42 5.62 -2.17
N GLY A 42 26.12 5.39 -1.97
CA GLY A 42 25.16 6.43 -1.56
C GLY A 42 24.38 7.15 -2.65
N VAL A 43 24.45 6.71 -3.91
CA VAL A 43 23.80 7.42 -5.04
C VAL A 43 22.32 7.03 -5.25
N GLY A 44 21.89 5.86 -4.79
CA GLY A 44 20.50 5.39 -4.96
C GLY A 44 19.54 5.89 -3.87
N SER A 45 18.36 6.41 -4.25
CA SER A 45 17.27 6.71 -3.31
C SER A 45 16.60 5.44 -2.81
N PRO A 46 16.48 5.20 -1.47
CA PRO A 46 15.96 3.96 -0.88
C PRO A 46 14.46 3.76 -1.09
N ILE A 47 13.76 4.78 -1.59
CA ILE A 47 12.36 4.70 -1.98
C ILE A 47 12.26 5.05 -3.46
N PRO A 48 11.67 4.18 -4.30
CA PRO A 48 11.39 4.51 -5.68
C PRO A 48 10.32 5.61 -5.73
N ILE A 49 10.60 6.71 -6.43
CA ILE A 49 9.61 7.79 -6.68
C ILE A 49 8.28 7.24 -7.23
N PRO A 50 8.27 6.27 -8.17
CA PRO A 50 7.02 5.66 -8.64
C PRO A 50 6.21 4.99 -7.51
N GLY A 51 6.88 4.32 -6.58
CA GLY A 51 6.25 3.69 -5.42
C GLY A 51 5.61 4.71 -4.49
N MET A 52 6.28 5.84 -4.25
CA MET A 52 5.75 6.95 -3.44
C MET A 52 4.51 7.57 -4.09
N LEU A 53 4.56 7.88 -5.39
CA LEU A 53 3.44 8.46 -6.13
C LEU A 53 2.23 7.51 -6.17
N ALA A 54 2.48 6.21 -6.36
CA ALA A 54 1.43 5.19 -6.33
C ALA A 54 0.77 5.09 -4.94
N GLY A 55 1.55 5.18 -3.85
CA GLY A 55 1.01 5.20 -2.49
C GLY A 55 0.15 6.43 -2.20
N MET A 56 0.61 7.61 -2.62
CA MET A 56 -0.18 8.85 -2.50
C MET A 56 -1.46 8.79 -3.33
N GLY A 57 -1.38 8.30 -4.57
CA GLY A 57 -2.53 8.10 -5.45
C GLY A 57 -3.57 7.17 -4.82
N LEU A 58 -3.12 6.05 -4.25
CA LEU A 58 -3.99 5.09 -3.57
C LEU A 58 -4.78 5.73 -2.41
N LEU A 59 -4.10 6.48 -1.54
CA LEU A 59 -4.74 7.18 -0.42
C LEU A 59 -5.76 8.21 -0.92
N PHE A 60 -5.40 8.98 -1.94
CA PHE A 60 -6.29 10.00 -2.51
C PHE A 60 -7.54 9.36 -3.14
N THR A 61 -7.38 8.27 -3.88
CA THR A 61 -8.49 7.50 -4.45
C THR A 61 -9.40 6.94 -3.36
N GLN A 62 -8.85 6.42 -2.26
CA GLN A 62 -9.64 5.90 -1.14
C GLN A 62 -10.46 7.01 -0.46
N MET A 63 -9.90 8.22 -0.30
CA MET A 63 -10.62 9.38 0.23
C MET A 63 -11.74 9.85 -0.71
N ILE A 64 -11.47 9.93 -2.03
CA ILE A 64 -12.49 10.28 -3.03
C ILE A 64 -13.61 9.24 -3.04
N LEU A 65 -13.26 7.95 -3.02
CA LEU A 65 -14.23 6.87 -3.02
C LEU A 65 -15.12 6.91 -1.76
N GLY A 66 -14.54 7.24 -0.60
CA GLY A 66 -15.30 7.44 0.63
C GLY A 66 -16.33 8.58 0.52
N ARG A 67 -15.94 9.68 -0.13
CA ARG A 67 -16.86 10.80 -0.45
C ARG A 67 -17.93 10.39 -1.47
N LEU A 68 -17.57 9.64 -2.51
CA LEU A 68 -18.49 9.17 -3.55
C LEU A 68 -19.58 8.27 -2.98
N LEU A 69 -19.21 7.39 -2.04
CA LEU A 69 -20.15 6.53 -1.32
C LEU A 69 -20.97 7.27 -0.24
N ARG A 70 -20.79 8.59 -0.11
CA ARG A 70 -21.42 9.46 0.89
C ARG A 70 -21.22 8.93 2.32
N LEU A 71 -20.03 8.40 2.61
CA LEU A 71 -19.70 7.93 3.95
C LEU A 71 -19.36 9.13 4.86
N PRO A 72 -19.76 9.10 6.13
CA PRO A 72 -19.24 10.01 7.14
C PRO A 72 -17.71 9.95 7.15
N ARG A 73 -17.03 11.10 7.32
CA ARG A 73 -15.56 11.17 7.31
C ARG A 73 -14.91 10.16 8.26
N TRP A 74 -15.48 9.97 9.45
CA TRP A 74 -15.00 8.99 10.43
C TRP A 74 -15.10 7.54 9.93
N GLN A 75 -16.16 7.19 9.19
CA GLN A 75 -16.32 5.84 8.62
C GLN A 75 -15.30 5.59 7.52
N SER A 76 -15.02 6.60 6.69
CA SER A 76 -13.99 6.49 5.66
C SER A 76 -12.58 6.39 6.24
N SER A 77 -12.29 7.08 7.35
CA SER A 77 -11.00 6.94 8.02
C SER A 77 -10.87 5.56 8.66
N LEU A 78 -11.92 5.08 9.35
CA LEU A 78 -11.90 3.75 9.95
C LEU A 78 -11.74 2.64 8.92
N SER A 79 -12.37 2.73 7.75
CA SER A 79 -12.19 1.73 6.71
C SER A 79 -10.78 1.74 6.13
N ILE A 80 -10.14 2.91 5.99
CA ILE A 80 -8.73 3.03 5.61
C ILE A 80 -7.83 2.34 6.64
N PHE A 81 -7.99 2.67 7.93
CA PHE A 81 -7.21 2.07 9.01
C PHE A 81 -7.43 0.55 9.11
N LEU A 82 -8.68 0.10 9.24
CA LEU A 82 -9.01 -1.31 9.37
C LEU A 82 -8.62 -2.10 8.13
N GLY A 83 -8.86 -1.55 6.94
CA GLY A 83 -8.52 -2.21 5.68
C GLY A 83 -7.00 -2.31 5.49
N GLY A 84 -6.25 -1.27 5.86
CA GLY A 84 -4.79 -1.29 5.87
C GLY A 84 -4.21 -2.32 6.84
N SER A 85 -4.70 -2.35 8.08
CA SER A 85 -4.28 -3.36 9.07
C SER A 85 -4.64 -4.78 8.64
N THR A 86 -5.83 -4.97 8.06
CA THR A 86 -6.28 -6.28 7.56
C THR A 86 -5.42 -6.75 6.38
N ALA A 87 -5.10 -5.84 5.45
CA ALA A 87 -4.20 -6.13 4.34
C ALA A 87 -2.79 -6.51 4.82
N ALA A 88 -2.25 -5.80 5.82
CA ALA A 88 -0.96 -6.12 6.42
C ALA A 88 -0.96 -7.51 7.09
N LEU A 89 -2.02 -7.82 7.85
CA LEU A 89 -2.20 -9.14 8.47
C LEU A 89 -2.34 -10.26 7.43
N LEU A 90 -3.08 -10.03 6.34
CA LEU A 90 -3.21 -10.97 5.23
C LEU A 90 -1.86 -11.22 4.55
N GLY A 91 -1.10 -10.15 4.27
CA GLY A 91 0.25 -10.25 3.70
C GLY A 91 1.19 -11.05 4.59
N TRP A 92 1.14 -10.82 5.91
CA TRP A 92 1.93 -11.59 6.87
C TRP A 92 1.52 -13.07 6.89
N ARG A 93 0.21 -13.36 6.96
CA ARG A 93 -0.29 -14.74 7.04
C ARG A 93 -0.03 -15.56 5.78
N LEU A 94 -0.12 -14.94 4.60
CA LEU A 94 0.17 -15.60 3.33
C LEU A 94 1.67 -15.90 3.17
N LYS A 95 2.54 -15.04 3.73
CA LYS A 95 3.99 -15.31 3.78
C LYS A 95 4.34 -16.48 4.70
N SER A 96 3.61 -16.65 5.80
CA SER A 96 3.89 -17.71 6.80
C SER A 96 3.38 -19.11 6.39
N ARG A 97 2.78 -19.25 5.20
CA ARG A 97 2.39 -20.56 4.66
C ARG A 97 3.52 -21.08 3.75
N PRO A 98 4.02 -22.31 4.00
CA PRO A 98 5.08 -22.91 3.19
C PRO A 98 4.62 -23.22 1.76
#